data_AF-A0A9E2AKW2-F1
#
_entry.id   AF-A0A9E2AKW2-F1
#
_cell.length_a   1.000
_cell.length_b   1.000
_cell.length_c   1.000
_cell.angle_alpha   90.00
_cell.angle_beta   90.00
_cell.angle_gamma   90.00
#
_symmetry.space_group_name_H-M   'P 1'
#
loop_
_entity.id
_entity.type
_entity.pdbx_description
1 polymer ?
#
loop_
_entity_poly.entity_id
_entity_poly.type
_entity_poly.pdbx_seq_one_letter_code
_entity_poly.pdbx_strand_id
1 'polypeptide(L)'
;MSFTDELFKQWKKGCLRRRKNSNLSLLLSSGFYTFFFPVIITSLINIACSSSKHSISKNPQKCSEEATIVDYTGLDGCSKMLVLDNDKIILPTEAPPGFLDSHYGQRVSISYKEQESMVSICMAEDISAKITCLEIIDENDLNWLDMHTSKLKPRGIYRCSDEEGAFIYLIAAKESNLYNLDGDRICATPGKAMSDCVRRFNASKKCRIWGLP
;
A
#
# COMPACT_ATOMS: atom_id res chain seq x y z
N MET A 1 -17.52 -23.08 -29.67
CA MET A 1 -17.54 -22.98 -28.19
C MET A 1 -16.20 -23.45 -27.69
N SER A 2 -15.34 -22.51 -27.33
CA SER A 2 -13.94 -22.74 -26.96
C SER A 2 -13.79 -22.77 -25.44
N PHE A 3 -12.85 -23.59 -24.98
CA PHE A 3 -12.47 -23.91 -23.59
C PHE A 3 -12.13 -22.68 -22.70
N THR A 4 -12.17 -21.46 -23.25
CA THR A 4 -11.80 -20.19 -22.62
C THR A 4 -12.92 -19.56 -21.79
N ASP A 5 -14.19 -19.89 -22.06
CA ASP A 5 -15.33 -19.22 -21.42
C ASP A 5 -15.65 -19.79 -20.03
N GLU A 6 -15.19 -21.00 -19.73
CA GLU A 6 -15.53 -21.71 -18.49
C GLU A 6 -14.61 -21.33 -17.32
N LEU A 7 -13.35 -20.98 -17.60
CA LEU A 7 -12.41 -20.43 -16.61
C LEU A 7 -12.79 -19.00 -16.19
N PHE A 8 -13.37 -18.20 -17.10
CA PHE A 8 -13.84 -16.84 -16.79
C PHE A 8 -15.04 -16.84 -15.82
N LYS A 9 -15.90 -17.87 -15.88
CA LYS A 9 -17.03 -18.06 -14.95
C LYS A 9 -16.59 -18.49 -13.55
N GLN A 10 -15.46 -19.18 -13.40
CA GLN A 10 -14.89 -19.47 -12.08
C GLN A 10 -14.23 -18.23 -11.46
N TRP A 11 -13.58 -17.39 -12.27
CA TRP A 11 -12.92 -16.16 -11.80
C TRP A 11 -13.91 -15.11 -11.24
N LYS A 12 -15.07 -14.91 -11.89
CA LYS A 12 -16.14 -13.99 -11.41
C LYS A 12 -16.68 -14.28 -10.02
N LYS A 13 -16.49 -15.49 -9.49
CA LYS A 13 -16.97 -15.86 -8.14
C LYS A 13 -15.94 -15.60 -7.03
N GLY A 14 -14.68 -15.33 -7.38
CA GLY A 14 -13.60 -15.06 -6.42
C GLY A 14 -13.53 -13.59 -5.97
N CYS A 15 -13.58 -12.64 -6.90
CA CYS A 15 -13.38 -11.21 -6.57
C CYS A 15 -14.59 -10.51 -5.91
N LEU A 16 -15.81 -11.08 -5.98
CA LEU A 16 -17.02 -10.43 -5.45
C LEU A 16 -17.59 -11.06 -4.16
N ARG A 17 -16.82 -11.86 -3.41
CA ARG A 17 -17.38 -12.50 -2.20
C ARG A 17 -16.40 -12.80 -1.06
N ARG A 18 -16.14 -11.79 -0.21
CA ARG A 18 -16.43 -11.80 1.26
C ARG A 18 -15.66 -10.68 1.99
N ARG A 19 -16.25 -9.48 2.07
CA ARG A 19 -16.31 -8.76 3.36
C ARG A 19 -17.58 -9.22 4.06
N LYS A 20 -17.46 -10.18 4.96
CA LYS A 20 -18.44 -10.38 6.04
C LYS A 20 -17.66 -10.42 7.35
N ASN A 21 -17.86 -9.37 8.14
CA ASN A 21 -17.62 -9.36 9.57
C ASN A 21 -18.01 -10.71 10.18
N SER A 22 -17.04 -11.38 10.79
CA SER A 22 -17.30 -12.39 11.80
C SER A 22 -16.86 -11.82 13.15
N ASN A 23 -17.78 -11.09 13.79
CA ASN A 23 -17.88 -11.13 15.24
C ASN A 23 -18.08 -12.60 15.60
N LEU A 24 -17.01 -13.23 16.09
CA LEU A 24 -17.05 -14.59 16.59
C LEU A 24 -17.57 -14.55 18.03
N SER A 25 -18.90 -14.52 18.15
CA SER A 25 -19.60 -14.84 19.38
C SER A 25 -19.53 -16.35 19.62
N LEU A 26 -18.69 -16.79 20.56
CA LEU A 26 -18.74 -18.13 21.14
C LEU A 26 -19.47 -18.06 22.48
N LEU A 27 -20.63 -18.71 22.50
CA LEU A 27 -21.47 -18.92 23.67
C LEU A 27 -20.94 -20.10 24.49
N LEU A 28 -20.93 -19.89 25.81
CA LEU A 28 -21.41 -20.76 26.88
C LEU A 28 -20.92 -22.22 26.93
N SER A 29 -20.15 -22.51 27.98
CA SER A 29 -20.31 -23.76 28.73
C SER A 29 -20.31 -23.47 30.24
N SER A 30 -21.37 -23.96 30.86
CA SER A 30 -21.73 -23.94 32.27
C SER A 30 -20.71 -24.62 33.20
N GLY A 31 -20.53 -24.05 34.40
CA GLY A 31 -19.82 -24.69 35.51
C GLY A 31 -20.13 -24.03 36.85
N PHE A 32 -21.12 -24.60 37.55
CA PHE A 32 -21.47 -24.36 38.95
C PHE A 32 -20.24 -24.52 39.86
N TYR A 33 -19.93 -23.54 40.72
CA TYR A 33 -19.41 -23.77 42.06
C TYR A 33 -19.79 -22.58 42.97
N THR A 34 -20.82 -22.80 43.78
CA THR A 34 -21.12 -22.00 44.97
C THR A 34 -20.20 -22.44 46.11
N PHE A 35 -19.36 -21.54 46.64
CA PHE A 35 -18.99 -21.59 48.05
C PHE A 35 -18.73 -20.18 48.57
N PHE A 36 -19.53 -19.82 49.56
CA PHE A 36 -19.33 -18.73 50.51
C PHE A 36 -17.90 -18.77 51.07
N PHE A 37 -17.23 -17.63 51.19
CA PHE A 37 -16.78 -17.10 52.48
C PHE A 37 -16.52 -15.57 52.35
N PRO A 38 -16.88 -14.76 53.36
CA PRO A 38 -16.82 -13.30 53.30
C PRO A 38 -15.46 -12.79 53.82
N VAL A 39 -15.35 -11.46 53.96
CA VAL A 39 -14.48 -10.74 54.92
C VAL A 39 -13.19 -10.12 54.33
N ILE A 40 -13.29 -8.79 54.13
CA ILE A 40 -12.30 -7.74 54.39
C ILE A 40 -11.09 -7.65 53.42
N ILE A 41 -11.00 -6.54 52.67
CA ILE A 41 -10.10 -5.39 52.89
C ILE A 41 -10.53 -4.29 51.91
N THR A 42 -11.21 -3.28 52.42
CA THR A 42 -11.20 -1.93 51.85
C THR A 42 -9.81 -1.34 52.06
N SER A 43 -9.01 -1.19 51.01
CA SER A 43 -7.83 -0.32 51.02
C SER A 43 -7.85 0.59 49.81
N LEU A 44 -8.12 1.86 50.11
CA LEU A 44 -8.08 3.00 49.21
C LEU A 44 -6.64 3.19 48.72
N ILE A 45 -6.37 2.93 47.44
CA ILE A 45 -5.19 3.44 46.76
C ILE A 45 -5.68 4.42 45.69
N ASN A 46 -5.92 5.66 46.11
CA ASN A 46 -5.99 6.81 45.21
C ASN A 46 -4.56 7.13 44.77
N ILE A 47 -4.04 6.45 43.75
CA ILE A 47 -2.92 6.99 42.98
C ILE A 47 -3.52 8.05 42.06
N ALA A 48 -3.53 9.28 42.55
CA ALA A 48 -3.67 10.46 41.71
C ALA A 48 -2.43 10.56 40.83
N CYS A 49 -2.46 9.87 39.69
CA CYS A 49 -1.48 10.07 38.63
C CYS A 49 -1.84 11.39 37.95
N SER A 50 -1.20 12.49 38.36
CA SER A 50 -1.15 13.73 37.59
C SER A 50 -0.28 13.50 36.37
N SER A 51 -0.80 12.76 35.40
CA SER A 51 -0.29 12.83 34.04
C SER A 51 -0.50 14.26 33.58
N SER A 52 0.58 15.04 33.52
CA SER A 52 0.65 16.20 32.64
C SER A 52 0.45 15.67 31.22
N LYS A 53 -0.81 15.55 30.80
CA LYS A 53 -1.13 15.43 29.39
C LYS A 53 -0.72 16.75 28.78
N HIS A 54 0.50 16.76 28.25
CA HIS A 54 0.97 17.74 27.31
C HIS A 54 -0.11 17.89 26.25
N SER A 55 -0.88 18.97 26.35
CA SER A 55 -1.90 19.34 25.40
C SER A 55 -1.22 19.73 24.11
N ILE A 56 -0.88 18.73 23.30
CA ILE A 56 -0.70 18.92 21.86
C ILE A 56 -2.10 19.26 21.34
N SER A 57 -2.44 20.55 21.42
CA SER A 57 -3.41 21.13 20.52
C SER A 57 -2.81 21.07 19.12
N LYS A 58 -3.16 20.02 18.37
CA LYS A 58 -3.11 20.02 16.92
C LYS A 58 -4.38 19.34 16.44
N ASN A 59 -5.29 20.16 15.94
CA ASN A 59 -6.36 19.72 15.06
C ASN A 59 -5.77 18.71 14.05
N PRO A 60 -6.29 17.47 13.92
CA PRO A 60 -5.79 16.54 12.91
C PRO A 60 -6.12 17.15 11.55
N GLN A 61 -5.13 17.81 10.95
CA GLN A 61 -5.23 18.31 9.60
C GLN A 61 -5.32 17.08 8.71
N LYS A 62 -6.55 16.72 8.30
CA LYS A 62 -6.79 15.57 7.43
C LYS A 62 -5.98 15.74 6.15
N CYS A 63 -5.30 14.67 5.75
CA CYS A 63 -4.69 14.56 4.44
C CYS A 63 -5.81 14.61 3.37
N SER A 64 -5.59 15.30 2.25
CA SER A 64 -6.65 15.55 1.25
C SER A 64 -6.33 15.10 -0.16
N GLU A 65 -5.06 14.95 -0.50
CA GLU A 65 -4.61 14.62 -1.86
C GLU A 65 -4.04 13.21 -1.89
N GLU A 66 -4.49 12.38 -2.82
CA GLU A 66 -3.92 11.04 -2.98
C GLU A 66 -2.69 11.06 -3.89
N ALA A 67 -1.66 10.33 -3.48
CA ALA A 67 -0.40 10.23 -4.19
C ALA A 67 0.14 8.80 -4.15
N THR A 68 1.02 8.49 -5.09
CA THR A 68 1.83 7.28 -5.09
C THR A 68 3.28 7.68 -4.83
N ILE A 69 3.94 7.00 -3.90
CA ILE A 69 5.39 7.16 -3.71
C ILE A 69 6.11 6.51 -4.88
N VAL A 70 7.11 7.13 -5.49
CA VAL A 70 7.81 6.57 -6.65
C VAL A 70 9.32 6.74 -6.49
N ASP A 71 10.07 5.78 -7.02
CA ASP A 71 11.51 5.83 -7.07
C ASP A 71 11.98 6.59 -8.32
N TYR A 72 12.68 7.71 -8.12
CA TYR A 72 13.38 8.44 -9.18
C TYR A 72 14.90 8.34 -8.99
N THR A 73 15.40 7.46 -8.12
CA THR A 73 16.83 7.20 -8.01
C THR A 73 17.36 6.68 -9.35
N GLY A 74 18.48 7.24 -9.79
CA GLY A 74 19.04 7.00 -11.14
C GLY A 74 18.93 8.21 -12.07
N LEU A 75 18.13 9.21 -11.71
CA LEU A 75 18.24 10.57 -12.26
C LEU A 75 19.10 11.41 -11.32
N ASP A 76 19.90 12.32 -11.88
CA ASP A 76 20.84 13.14 -11.10
C ASP A 76 20.07 14.01 -10.09
N GLY A 77 20.46 13.96 -8.82
CA GLY A 77 19.80 14.71 -7.74
C GLY A 77 18.38 14.26 -7.36
N CYS A 78 17.84 13.19 -7.95
CA CYS A 78 16.51 12.67 -7.63
C CYS A 78 16.54 11.54 -6.59
N SER A 79 15.46 11.44 -5.80
CA SER A 79 15.29 10.37 -4.82
C SER A 79 13.84 9.87 -4.81
N LYS A 80 13.24 9.70 -3.62
CA LYS A 80 11.85 9.31 -3.45
C LYS A 80 10.93 10.50 -3.72
N MET A 81 10.01 10.34 -4.65
CA MET A 81 9.06 11.38 -5.08
C MET A 81 7.60 10.97 -4.85
N LEU A 82 6.69 11.92 -5.00
CA LEU A 82 5.24 11.68 -4.91
C LEU A 82 4.59 12.02 -6.25
N VAL A 83 3.83 11.09 -6.81
CA VAL A 83 3.05 11.30 -8.04
C VAL A 83 1.57 11.36 -7.64
N LEU A 84 0.95 12.52 -7.85
CA LEU A 84 -0.47 12.75 -7.61
C LEU A 84 -1.33 12.02 -8.67
N ASP A 85 -2.63 11.87 -8.40
CA ASP A 85 -3.58 11.26 -9.35
C ASP A 85 -3.77 12.04 -10.66
N ASN A 86 -3.46 13.34 -10.64
CA ASN A 86 -3.43 14.19 -11.82
C ASN A 86 -2.08 14.14 -12.57
N ASP A 87 -1.23 13.16 -12.26
CA ASP A 87 0.09 12.93 -12.84
C ASP A 87 1.14 14.00 -12.51
N LYS A 88 0.86 14.96 -11.63
CA LYS A 88 1.88 15.90 -11.15
C LYS A 88 2.89 15.22 -10.24
N ILE A 89 4.16 15.53 -10.46
CA ILE A 89 5.29 15.03 -9.69
C ILE A 89 5.70 16.08 -8.65
N ILE A 90 5.66 15.69 -7.38
CA ILE A 90 6.10 16.50 -6.26
C ILE A 90 7.47 16.00 -5.79
N LEU A 91 8.43 16.93 -5.72
CA LEU A 91 9.67 16.77 -4.96
C LEU A 91 9.42 17.19 -3.51
N PRO A 92 9.49 16.26 -2.55
CA PRO A 92 9.38 16.60 -1.13
C PRO A 92 10.65 17.31 -0.68
N THR A 93 10.54 18.60 -0.34
CA THR A 93 11.67 19.35 0.26
C THR A 93 11.81 19.05 1.75
N GLU A 94 10.68 18.74 2.39
CA GLU A 94 10.57 18.27 3.77
C GLU A 94 9.40 17.29 3.84
N ALA A 95 9.55 16.19 4.59
CA ALA A 95 8.51 15.20 4.75
C ALA A 95 8.41 14.67 6.20
N PRO A 96 7.22 14.21 6.65
CA PRO A 96 7.07 13.53 7.93
C PRO A 96 7.91 12.25 7.98
N PRO A 97 8.27 11.76 9.19
CA PRO A 97 9.13 10.57 9.34
C PRO A 97 8.66 9.35 8.55
N GLY A 98 7.35 9.09 8.53
CA GLY A 98 6.76 7.94 7.83
C GLY A 98 6.99 7.93 6.32
N PHE A 99 7.39 9.05 5.70
CA PHE A 99 7.75 9.08 4.27
C PHE A 99 9.08 8.38 3.97
N LEU A 100 10.02 8.38 4.91
CA LEU A 100 11.29 7.67 4.71
C LEU A 100 11.09 6.16 4.80
N ASP A 101 10.21 5.73 5.71
CA ASP A 101 9.87 4.33 5.94
C ASP A 101 8.89 3.76 4.90
N SER A 102 8.20 4.63 4.15
CA SER A 102 7.22 4.21 3.15
C SER A 102 7.86 3.52 1.95
N HIS A 103 7.22 2.49 1.42
CA HIS A 103 7.74 1.75 0.28
C HIS A 103 7.44 2.48 -1.03
N TYR A 104 8.26 2.23 -2.06
CA TYR A 104 7.92 2.68 -3.40
C TYR A 104 6.57 2.10 -3.81
N GLY A 105 5.86 2.86 -4.62
CA GLY A 105 4.55 2.59 -5.16
C GLY A 105 3.40 2.39 -4.17
N GLN A 106 3.65 2.64 -2.88
CA GLN A 106 2.65 2.75 -1.84
C GLN A 106 1.72 3.94 -2.09
N ARG A 107 0.41 3.73 -1.86
CA ARG A 107 -0.59 4.80 -1.90
C ARG A 107 -0.68 5.51 -0.56
N VAL A 108 -0.62 6.83 -0.63
CA VAL A 108 -0.68 7.71 0.53
C VAL A 108 -1.68 8.83 0.27
N SER A 109 -2.34 9.28 1.32
CA SER A 109 -3.04 10.55 1.35
C SER A 109 -2.07 11.56 1.95
N ILE A 110 -1.95 12.73 1.34
CA ILE A 110 -1.03 13.79 1.75
C ILE A 110 -1.73 15.14 1.80
N SER A 111 -1.12 16.07 2.53
CA SER A 111 -1.33 17.50 2.35
C SER A 111 0.02 18.18 2.27
N TYR A 112 0.18 19.13 1.37
CA TYR A 112 1.46 19.78 1.13
C TYR A 112 1.33 21.30 1.03
N LYS A 113 2.45 21.99 1.19
CA LYS A 113 2.60 23.41 0.91
C LYS A 113 3.69 23.58 -0.13
N GLU A 114 3.33 24.13 -1.28
CA GLU A 114 4.28 24.48 -2.32
C GLU A 114 5.34 25.45 -1.78
N GLN A 115 6.56 25.32 -2.29
CA GLN A 115 7.68 26.20 -1.97
C GLN A 115 8.11 26.87 -3.25
N GLU A 116 7.81 28.16 -3.37
CA GLU A 116 8.25 28.96 -4.50
C GLU A 116 9.78 29.16 -4.43
N SER A 117 10.44 29.14 -5.59
CA SER A 117 11.88 29.47 -5.75
C SER A 117 12.89 28.41 -5.31
N MET A 118 12.49 27.16 -5.14
CA MET A 118 13.45 26.05 -5.00
C MET A 118 13.88 25.57 -6.39
N VAL A 119 15.15 25.77 -6.72
CA VAL A 119 15.79 25.12 -7.87
C VAL A 119 16.35 23.80 -7.36
N SER A 120 15.75 22.68 -7.76
CA SER A 120 16.30 21.36 -7.46
C SER A 120 17.23 20.88 -8.57
N ILE A 121 18.16 20.01 -8.20
CA ILE A 121 19.04 19.31 -9.15
C ILE A 121 18.26 18.21 -9.90
N CYS A 122 17.19 17.68 -9.31
CA CYS A 122 16.40 16.59 -9.87
C CYS A 122 15.74 16.96 -11.20
N MET A 123 15.20 18.19 -11.30
CA MET A 123 14.51 18.72 -12.50
C MET A 123 13.40 17.84 -13.07
N ALA A 124 12.97 16.80 -12.36
CA ALA A 124 11.93 15.86 -12.78
C ALA A 124 10.58 16.20 -12.14
N GLU A 125 10.58 17.07 -11.13
CA GLU A 125 9.38 17.54 -10.46
C GLU A 125 8.65 18.65 -11.23
N ASP A 126 7.33 18.66 -11.10
CA ASP A 126 6.51 19.82 -11.46
C ASP A 126 6.50 20.85 -10.32
N ILE A 127 6.58 20.37 -9.07
CA ILE A 127 6.41 21.18 -7.86
C ILE A 127 7.39 20.72 -6.79
N SER A 128 8.05 21.67 -6.14
CA SER A 128 8.78 21.46 -4.88
C SER A 128 7.87 21.82 -3.69
N ALA A 129 7.65 20.90 -2.76
CA ALA A 129 6.72 21.13 -1.65
C ALA A 129 7.13 20.49 -0.33
N LYS A 130 6.72 21.13 0.77
CA LYS A 130 6.79 20.58 2.12
C LYS A 130 5.54 19.75 2.40
N ILE A 131 5.72 18.47 2.69
CA ILE A 131 4.63 17.57 3.06
C ILE A 131 4.27 17.82 4.53
N THR A 132 3.04 18.24 4.76
CA THR A 132 2.51 18.62 6.08
C THR A 132 1.70 17.51 6.75
N CYS A 133 1.16 16.60 5.94
CA CYS A 133 0.39 15.43 6.38
C CYS A 133 0.76 14.27 5.46
N LEU A 134 0.91 13.07 6.03
CA LEU A 134 1.05 11.81 5.30
C LEU A 134 0.31 10.71 6.05
N GLU A 135 -0.64 10.09 5.39
CA GLU A 135 -1.42 8.95 5.85
C GLU A 135 -1.29 7.83 4.82
N ILE A 136 -0.99 6.62 5.27
CA ILE A 136 -0.91 5.48 4.38
C ILE A 136 -2.34 5.01 4.10
N ILE A 137 -2.71 4.92 2.82
CA ILE A 137 -4.04 4.44 2.41
C ILE A 137 -4.06 2.90 2.40
N ASP A 138 -2.97 2.28 1.95
CA ASP A 138 -2.76 0.83 1.96
C ASP A 138 -1.51 0.47 2.78
N GLU A 139 -1.72 0.11 4.06
CA GLU A 139 -0.64 -0.28 4.99
C GLU A 139 -0.15 -1.72 4.80
N ASN A 140 -0.82 -2.57 4.00
CA ASN A 140 -0.60 -4.02 4.09
C ASN A 140 -0.43 -4.80 2.79
N ASP A 141 -0.63 -4.20 1.64
CA ASP A 141 -0.89 -5.02 0.45
C ASP A 141 0.35 -5.41 -0.36
N LEU A 142 1.57 -5.05 0.06
CA LEU A 142 2.78 -5.29 -0.74
C LEU A 142 3.98 -5.85 0.02
N ASN A 143 3.83 -6.26 1.28
CA ASN A 143 4.90 -6.98 1.99
C ASN A 143 5.33 -8.25 1.23
N TRP A 144 4.39 -8.88 0.51
CA TRP A 144 4.71 -10.01 -0.35
C TRP A 144 5.56 -9.61 -1.56
N LEU A 145 5.43 -8.38 -2.06
CA LEU A 145 6.13 -7.91 -3.25
C LEU A 145 7.62 -7.80 -2.94
N ASP A 146 8.00 -7.21 -1.81
CA ASP A 146 9.40 -7.14 -1.35
C ASP A 146 10.05 -8.52 -1.18
N MET A 147 9.28 -9.46 -0.61
CA MET A 147 9.71 -10.87 -0.49
C MET A 147 9.95 -11.52 -1.87
N HIS A 148 9.11 -11.22 -2.86
CA HIS A 148 9.26 -11.78 -4.20
C HIS A 148 10.36 -11.09 -5.01
N THR A 149 10.51 -9.78 -4.90
CA THR A 149 11.48 -8.99 -5.67
C THR A 149 12.91 -9.28 -5.21
N SER A 150 13.15 -9.42 -3.90
CA SER A 150 14.45 -9.84 -3.35
C SER A 150 14.90 -11.20 -3.87
N LYS A 151 13.96 -12.15 -4.02
CA LYS A 151 14.23 -13.49 -4.55
C LYS A 151 14.43 -13.50 -6.06
N LEU A 152 13.59 -12.77 -6.80
CA LEU A 152 13.54 -12.83 -8.27
C LEU A 152 14.57 -11.93 -8.95
N LYS A 153 15.09 -10.90 -8.26
CA LYS A 153 15.98 -9.88 -8.82
C LYS A 153 15.44 -9.35 -10.16
N PRO A 154 14.22 -8.79 -10.16
CA PRO A 154 13.56 -8.37 -11.39
C PRO A 154 14.34 -7.24 -12.05
N ARG A 155 14.26 -7.16 -13.38
CA ARG A 155 14.75 -6.02 -14.17
C ARG A 155 13.79 -4.83 -14.12
N GLY A 156 12.54 -5.06 -13.73
CA GLY A 156 11.53 -4.02 -13.55
C GLY A 156 10.26 -4.59 -12.95
N ILE A 157 9.55 -3.74 -12.22
CA ILE A 157 8.24 -4.04 -11.64
C ILE A 157 7.25 -3.06 -12.27
N TYR A 158 6.18 -3.58 -12.86
CA TYR A 158 5.14 -2.78 -13.48
C TYR A 158 3.84 -2.99 -12.72
N ARG A 159 3.14 -1.91 -12.40
CA ARG A 159 1.78 -1.96 -11.88
C ARG A 159 0.84 -1.67 -13.04
N CYS A 160 -0.06 -2.60 -13.32
CA CYS A 160 -1.09 -2.44 -14.34
C CYS A 160 -2.46 -2.38 -13.69
N SER A 161 -3.39 -1.66 -14.31
CA SER A 161 -4.82 -1.80 -14.00
C SER A 161 -5.47 -2.72 -15.02
N ASP A 162 -6.38 -3.59 -14.58
CA ASP A 162 -7.24 -4.35 -15.48
C ASP A 162 -8.43 -3.52 -16.00
N GLU A 163 -9.32 -4.14 -16.77
CA GLU A 163 -10.53 -3.47 -17.33
C GLU A 163 -11.53 -3.05 -16.24
N GLU A 164 -11.50 -3.71 -15.07
CA GLU A 164 -12.35 -3.41 -13.92
C GLU A 164 -11.71 -2.37 -12.98
N GLY A 165 -10.47 -1.96 -13.27
CA GLY A 165 -9.70 -1.00 -12.48
C GLY A 165 -8.93 -1.61 -11.32
N ALA A 166 -8.94 -2.94 -11.16
CA ALA A 166 -8.14 -3.63 -10.16
C ALA A 166 -6.66 -3.63 -10.53
N PHE A 167 -5.80 -3.48 -9.53
CA PHE A 167 -4.35 -3.46 -9.73
C PHE A 167 -3.76 -4.86 -9.76
N ILE A 168 -2.77 -5.03 -10.63
CA ILE A 168 -1.95 -6.23 -10.77
C ILE A 168 -0.47 -5.82 -10.93
N TYR A 169 0.43 -6.71 -10.55
CA TYR A 169 1.87 -6.48 -10.61
C TYR A 169 2.54 -7.45 -11.58
N LEU A 170 3.25 -6.91 -12.56
CA LEU A 170 4.14 -7.64 -13.45
C LEU A 170 5.59 -7.49 -12.94
N ILE A 171 6.15 -8.59 -12.46
CA ILE A 171 7.55 -8.67 -12.04
C ILE A 171 8.35 -9.27 -13.21
N ALA A 172 9.10 -8.42 -13.92
CA ALA A 172 9.86 -8.81 -15.10
C ALA A 172 11.28 -9.26 -14.72
N ALA A 173 11.50 -10.57 -14.52
CA ALA A 173 12.81 -11.12 -14.17
C ALA A 173 13.38 -12.00 -15.31
N LYS A 174 14.08 -13.10 -14.96
CA LYS A 174 14.42 -14.19 -15.89
C LYS A 174 13.15 -14.86 -16.43
N GLU A 175 12.15 -14.96 -15.58
CA GLU A 175 10.77 -15.29 -15.90
C GLU A 175 9.89 -14.10 -15.52
N SER A 176 8.93 -13.75 -16.38
CA SER A 176 7.98 -12.68 -16.06
C SER A 176 6.80 -13.29 -15.33
N ASN A 177 6.53 -12.79 -14.12
CA ASN A 177 5.49 -13.28 -13.24
C ASN A 177 4.45 -12.19 -13.01
N LEU A 178 3.18 -12.57 -12.99
CA LEU A 178 2.07 -11.67 -12.74
C LEU A 178 1.40 -12.02 -11.42
N TYR A 179 1.07 -11.02 -10.63
CA TYR A 179 0.49 -11.16 -9.29
C TYR A 179 -0.71 -10.24 -9.12
N ASN A 180 -1.69 -10.67 -8.31
CA ASN A 180 -2.75 -9.80 -7.82
C ASN A 180 -2.26 -8.95 -6.62
N LEU A 181 -3.16 -8.17 -6.01
CA LEU A 181 -2.87 -7.38 -4.81
C LEU A 181 -2.54 -8.25 -3.59
N ASP A 182 -3.12 -9.44 -3.50
CA ASP A 182 -2.91 -10.36 -2.37
C ASP A 182 -1.56 -11.11 -2.45
N GLY A 183 -0.82 -10.96 -3.55
CA GLY A 183 0.44 -11.65 -3.80
C GLY A 183 0.31 -13.07 -4.35
N ASP A 184 -0.90 -13.47 -4.76
CA ASP A 184 -1.12 -14.70 -5.49
C ASP A 184 -0.61 -14.56 -6.92
N ARG A 185 0.22 -15.53 -7.33
CA ARG A 185 0.74 -15.58 -8.70
C ARG A 185 -0.36 -16.00 -9.66
N ILE A 186 -0.79 -15.06 -10.49
CA ILE A 186 -1.76 -15.27 -11.57
C ILE A 186 -1.15 -16.13 -12.68
N CYS A 187 0.08 -15.82 -13.11
CA CYS A 187 0.78 -16.59 -14.14
C CYS A 187 2.30 -16.38 -14.12
N ALA A 188 3.04 -17.28 -14.78
CA ALA A 188 4.47 -17.22 -14.99
C ALA A 188 4.81 -17.53 -16.44
N THR A 189 5.82 -16.85 -16.99
CA THR A 189 6.20 -16.98 -18.40
C THR A 189 7.71 -17.03 -18.54
N PRO A 190 8.28 -18.11 -19.09
CA PRO A 190 9.72 -18.19 -19.28
C PRO A 190 10.17 -17.31 -20.46
N GLY A 191 11.24 -16.54 -20.24
CA GLY A 191 11.92 -15.78 -21.29
C GLY A 191 11.43 -14.33 -21.50
N LYS A 192 11.99 -13.68 -22.53
CA LYS A 192 11.70 -12.28 -22.91
C LYS A 192 10.41 -12.13 -23.73
N ALA A 193 9.83 -13.23 -24.21
CA ALA A 193 8.64 -13.19 -25.02
C ALA A 193 7.41 -13.04 -24.12
N MET A 194 6.62 -12.00 -24.36
CA MET A 194 5.29 -11.88 -23.77
C MET A 194 4.45 -13.08 -24.21
N SER A 195 4.27 -14.06 -23.35
CA SER A 195 3.31 -15.13 -23.61
C SER A 195 1.89 -14.56 -23.71
N ASP A 196 0.92 -15.39 -24.10
CA ASP A 196 -0.50 -15.03 -24.09
C ASP A 196 -0.97 -14.46 -22.75
N CYS A 197 -0.34 -14.84 -21.63
CA CYS A 197 -0.61 -14.22 -20.34
C CYS A 197 -0.27 -12.72 -20.39
N VAL A 198 0.99 -12.38 -20.66
CA VAL A 198 1.44 -10.97 -20.68
C VAL A 198 0.82 -10.18 -21.84
N ARG A 199 0.53 -10.81 -22.99
CA ARG A 199 -0.16 -10.16 -24.12
C ARG A 199 -1.57 -9.69 -23.75
N ARG A 200 -2.33 -10.47 -22.99
CA ARG A 200 -3.66 -10.05 -22.53
C ARG A 200 -3.60 -8.85 -21.59
N PHE A 201 -2.54 -8.74 -20.80
CA PHE A 201 -2.36 -7.60 -19.89
C PHE A 201 -1.78 -6.35 -20.56
N ASN A 202 -0.89 -6.49 -21.53
CA ASN A 202 -0.41 -5.35 -22.32
C ASN A 202 -1.48 -4.78 -23.26
N ALA A 203 -2.57 -5.51 -23.52
CA ALA A 203 -3.75 -4.93 -24.16
C ALA A 203 -4.45 -3.92 -23.24
N SER A 204 -4.26 -4.01 -21.91
CA SER A 204 -4.69 -3.00 -20.96
C SER A 204 -3.75 -1.80 -20.99
N LYS A 205 -4.27 -0.64 -21.38
CA LYS A 205 -3.50 0.57 -21.75
C LYS A 205 -2.84 1.31 -20.58
N LYS A 206 -2.72 0.72 -19.38
CA LYS A 206 -2.31 1.45 -18.16
C LYS A 206 -1.33 0.67 -17.28
N CYS A 207 -0.25 0.15 -17.85
CA CYS A 207 0.89 -0.31 -17.06
C CYS A 207 1.85 0.86 -16.82
N ARG A 208 2.15 1.16 -15.55
CA ARG A 208 3.18 2.13 -15.16
C ARG A 208 4.34 1.40 -14.49
N ILE A 209 5.56 1.89 -14.70
CA ILE A 209 6.73 1.42 -13.95
C ILE A 209 6.47 1.77 -12.48
N TRP A 210 6.48 0.75 -11.63
CA TRP A 210 6.23 0.88 -10.21
C TRP A 210 7.54 1.04 -9.43
N GLY A 211 8.63 0.47 -9.97
CA GLY A 211 9.99 0.68 -9.50
C GLY A 211 11.01 -0.10 -10.35
N LEU A 212 12.26 0.38 -10.32
CA LEU A 212 13.42 -0.42 -10.70
C LEU A 212 14.01 -1.05 -9.42
N PRO A 213 14.63 -2.24 -9.51
CA PRO A 213 15.34 -2.86 -8.37
C PRO A 213 16.51 -2.01 -7.87
#